data_AF-A0A2A3L918-F1
#
_entry.id   AF-A0A2A3L918-F1
#
_cell.length_a   1.000
_cell.length_b   1.000
_cell.length_c   1.000
_cell.angle_alpha   90.00
_cell.angle_beta   90.00
_cell.angle_gamma   90.00
#
_symmetry.space_group_name_H-M   'P 1'
#
loop_
_entity.id
_entity.type
_entity.pdbx_description
1 polymer ?
#
loop_
_entity_poly.entity_id
_entity_poly.type
_entity_poly.pdbx_seq_one_letter_code
_entity_poly.pdbx_strand_id
1 'polypeptide(L)' 'DAERRYLTCDATCEVWVERDGQPIGAGRSTRVINRRLRRALEHRHRGCAIPGCGATRGLHAHHLRHWEDGGPTEL' A
#
# COMPACT_ATOMS: atom_id res chain seq x y z
N ASP A 1 -14.67 -3.79 -7.92
CA ASP A 1 -13.31 -3.60 -8.50
C ASP A 1 -12.57 -2.39 -7.93
N ALA A 2 -13.08 -1.16 -8.06
CA ALA A 2 -12.38 0.04 -7.59
C ALA A 2 -12.05 0.03 -6.08
N GLU A 3 -12.99 -0.39 -5.24
CA GLU A 3 -12.80 -0.46 -3.79
C GLU A 3 -11.67 -1.43 -3.39
N ARG A 4 -11.67 -2.63 -3.98
CA ARG A 4 -10.62 -3.64 -3.76
C ARG A 4 -9.23 -3.08 -4.08
N ARG A 5 -9.07 -2.44 -5.24
CA ARG A 5 -7.83 -1.78 -5.67
C ARG A 5 -7.34 -0.70 -4.69
N TYR A 6 -8.27 0.07 -4.14
CA TYR A 6 -7.97 1.08 -3.14
C TYR A 6 -7.53 0.46 -1.80
N LEU A 7 -8.26 -0.55 -1.34
CA LEU A 7 -7.99 -1.24 -0.07
C LEU A 7 -6.64 -1.96 -0.09
N THR A 8 -6.25 -2.56 -1.21
CA THR A 8 -4.97 -3.30 -1.31
C THR A 8 -3.74 -2.42 -1.26
N CYS A 9 -3.84 -1.11 -1.55
CA CYS A 9 -2.69 -0.21 -1.55
C CYS A 9 -2.11 0.10 -0.16
N ASP A 10 -2.93 0.09 0.91
CA ASP A 10 -2.47 0.35 2.31
C ASP A 10 -2.81 -0.85 3.23
N ALA A 11 -3.01 -2.03 2.64
CA ALA A 11 -3.36 -3.24 3.37
C ALA A 11 -2.18 -3.77 4.20
N THR A 12 -2.52 -4.62 5.17
CA THR A 12 -1.57 -5.58 5.76
C THR A 12 -1.73 -6.90 5.00
N CYS A 13 -0.63 -7.43 4.49
CA CYS A 13 -0.61 -8.66 3.71
C CYS A 13 0.43 -9.65 4.25
N GLU A 14 0.25 -10.92 3.89
CA GLU A 14 1.13 -12.02 4.23
C GLU A 14 1.42 -12.81 2.97
N VAL A 15 2.68 -13.19 2.79
CA VAL A 15 3.08 -14.02 1.64
C VAL A 15 2.86 -15.48 1.99
N TRP A 16 2.18 -16.21 1.14
CA TRP A 16 2.02 -17.65 1.24
C TRP A 16 2.91 -18.33 0.20
N VAL A 17 3.68 -19.33 0.63
CA VAL A 17 4.55 -20.12 -0.24
C VAL A 17 3.89 -21.47 -0.45
N GLU A 18 3.65 -21.81 -1.70
CA GLU A 18 3.01 -23.06 -2.10
C GLU A 18 3.97 -23.91 -2.94
N ARG A 19 3.83 -25.23 -2.82
CA ARG A 19 4.43 -26.22 -3.71
C ARG A 19 3.36 -27.24 -4.08
N ASP A 20 3.17 -27.46 -5.38
CA ASP A 20 2.17 -28.40 -5.91
C ASP A 20 0.74 -28.15 -5.35
N GLY A 21 0.38 -26.87 -5.17
CA GLY A 21 -0.91 -26.45 -4.62
C GLY A 21 -1.08 -26.67 -3.11
N GLN A 22 -0.01 -27.05 -2.40
CA GLN A 22 0.00 -27.21 -0.95
C GLN A 22 0.78 -26.06 -0.30
N PRO A 23 0.19 -25.32 0.66
CA PRO A 23 0.91 -24.33 1.46
C PRO A 23 2.01 -24.99 2.29
N ILE A 24 3.25 -24.53 2.12
CA ILE A 24 4.44 -25.04 2.84
C ILE A 24 5.07 -24.00 3.76
N GLY A 25 4.60 -22.76 3.71
CA GLY A 25 5.07 -21.71 4.60
C GLY A 25 4.33 -20.41 4.38
N ALA A 26 4.47 -19.52 5.36
CA ALA A 26 3.97 -18.16 5.26
C ALA A 26 4.99 -17.16 5.83
N GLY A 27 5.00 -15.97 5.26
CA GLY A 27 5.80 -14.85 5.70
C GLY A 27 5.21 -14.18 6.93
N ARG A 28 5.86 -13.13 7.41
CA ARG A 28 5.25 -12.28 8.45
C ARG A 28 4.22 -11.35 7.81
N SER A 29 3.11 -11.12 8.50
CA SER A 29 2.17 -10.06 8.10
C SER A 29 2.89 -8.70 8.14
N THR A 30 2.90 -8.01 7.00
CA THR A 30 3.50 -6.67 6.86
C THR A 30 2.53 -5.73 6.19
N ARG A 31 2.64 -4.43 6.47
CA ARG A 31 1.95 -3.43 5.66
C ARG A 31 2.60 -3.36 4.29
N VAL A 32 1.78 -3.22 3.25
CA VAL A 32 2.24 -2.89 1.90
C VAL A 32 3.06 -1.60 2.00
N ILE A 33 2.47 -0.51 2.48
CA ILE A 33 3.20 0.72 2.78
C ILE A 33 3.75 0.65 4.21
N ASN A 34 5.02 0.27 4.34
CA ASN A 34 5.66 0.15 5.65
C ASN A 34 5.79 1.52 6.36
N ARG A 35 6.07 1.50 7.67
CA ARG A 35 6.17 2.73 8.50
C ARG A 35 7.22 3.72 7.99
N ARG A 36 8.33 3.24 7.41
CA ARG A 36 9.40 4.08 6.89
C ARG A 36 8.95 4.81 5.63
N LEU A 37 8.34 4.10 4.69
CA LEU A 37 7.81 4.67 3.45
C LEU A 37 6.70 5.67 3.74
N ARG A 38 5.78 5.34 4.66
CA ARG A 38 4.71 6.25 5.10
C ARG A 38 5.27 7.58 5.61
N ARG A 39 6.29 7.55 6.47
CA ARG A 39 6.94 8.77 7.00
C ARG A 39 7.61 9.59 5.91
N ALA A 40 8.31 8.94 4.98
CA ALA A 40 8.95 9.63 3.87
C ALA A 40 7.91 10.28 2.93
N LEU A 41 6.77 9.62 2.70
CA LEU A 41 5.66 10.17 1.92
C LEU A 41 5.07 11.41 2.62
N GLU A 42 4.78 11.32 3.92
CA GLU A 42 4.24 12.44 4.73
C GLU A 42 5.23 13.61 4.83
N HIS A 43 6.53 13.34 4.80
CA HIS A 43 7.56 14.38 4.75
C HIS A 43 7.57 15.11 3.39
N ARG A 44 7.47 14.35 2.29
CA ARG A 44 7.43 14.90 0.92
C ARG A 44 6.12 15.63 0.63
N HIS A 45 5.00 15.09 1.11
CA HIS A 45 3.64 15.62 0.89
C HIS A 45 3.00 16.01 2.22
N ARG A 46 3.00 17.32 2.52
CA ARG A 46 2.43 17.87 3.77
C ARG A 46 0.89 17.95 3.78
N GLY A 47 0.22 17.48 2.72
CA GLY A 47 -1.22 17.50 2.55
C GLY A 47 -1.63 16.60 1.38
N CYS A 48 -2.92 16.60 1.04
CA CYS A 48 -3.43 15.85 -0.11
C CYS A 48 -2.68 16.25 -1.39
N ALA A 49 -2.25 15.27 -2.17
CA ALA A 49 -1.52 15.51 -3.42
C ALA A 49 -2.43 15.92 -4.60
N ILE A 50 -3.76 15.81 -4.43
CA ILE A 50 -4.73 16.17 -5.47
C ILE A 50 -4.78 17.71 -5.60
N PRO A 51 -4.58 18.26 -6.81
CA PRO A 51 -4.65 19.70 -7.04
C PRO A 51 -5.96 20.30 -6.54
N GLY A 52 -5.87 21.39 -5.77
CA GLY A 52 -7.03 22.08 -5.19
C GLY A 52 -7.59 21.47 -3.91
N CYS A 53 -7.11 20.31 -3.46
CA CYS A 53 -7.53 19.72 -2.19
C CYS A 53 -6.70 20.28 -1.02
N GLY A 54 -7.35 20.93 -0.06
CA GLY A 54 -6.71 21.47 1.15
C GLY A 54 -6.61 20.50 2.33
N ALA A 55 -6.97 19.23 2.16
CA ALA A 55 -7.02 18.27 3.26
C ALA A 55 -5.61 17.97 3.81
N THR A 56 -5.47 18.02 5.14
CA THR A 56 -4.22 17.71 5.87
C THR A 56 -4.38 16.57 6.87
N ARG A 57 -5.60 16.03 7.01
CA ARG A 57 -5.95 14.96 7.95
C ARG A 57 -6.81 13.93 7.23
N GLY A 58 -6.85 12.71 7.78
CA GLY A 58 -7.58 11.60 7.16
C GLY A 58 -7.02 11.22 5.78
N LEU A 59 -5.72 11.41 5.57
CA LEU A 59 -5.07 11.10 4.30
C LEU A 59 -4.64 9.64 4.26
N HIS A 60 -4.89 9.01 3.12
CA HIS A 60 -4.53 7.63 2.85
C HIS A 60 -3.43 7.61 1.79
N ALA A 61 -2.52 6.65 1.91
CA ALA A 61 -1.47 6.46 0.93
C ALA A 61 -1.97 5.45 -0.12
N HIS A 62 -1.92 5.84 -1.39
CA HIS A 62 -2.33 5.01 -2.51
C HIS A 62 -1.26 5.00 -3.58
N HIS A 63 -1.05 3.85 -4.21
CA HIS A 63 -0.16 3.73 -5.34
C HIS A 63 -0.75 4.38 -6.59
N LEU A 64 0.09 4.94 -7.45
CA LEU A 64 -0.33 5.49 -8.75
C LEU A 64 -0.80 4.38 -9.72
N ARG A 65 -0.06 3.26 -9.75
CA ARG A 65 -0.53 1.97 -10.27
C ARG A 65 -0.89 1.12 -9.08
N HIS A 66 -2.14 0.66 -8.96
CA HIS A 66 -2.56 -0.07 -7.76
C HIS A 66 -1.65 -1.25 -7.45
N TRP A 67 -1.47 -1.52 -6.15
CA TRP A 67 -0.58 -2.59 -5.70
C TRP A 67 -0.96 -3.95 -6.28
N GLU A 68 -2.26 -4.28 -6.30
CA GLU A 68 -2.74 -5.54 -6.89
C GLU A 68 -2.51 -5.65 -8.40
N ASP A 69 -2.36 -4.51 -9.08
CA ASP A 69 -2.02 -4.46 -10.50
C ASP A 69 -0.49 -4.51 -10.70
N GLY A 70 0.31 -4.73 -9.65
CA GLY A 70 1.78 -4.77 -9.71
C GLY A 70 2.47 -3.40 -9.55
N GLY A 71 1.83 -2.46 -8.86
CA GLY A 71 2.42 -1.16 -8.52
C GLY A 71 3.64 -1.28 -7.59
N PRO A 72 4.74 -0.57 -7.88
CA PRO A 72 5.94 -0.63 -7.04
C PRO A 72 5.69 0.07 -5.70
N THR A 73 6.25 -0.48 -4.62
CA THR A 73 6.11 0.07 -3.27
C THR A 73 7.38 0.83 -2.88
N GLU A 74 7.54 1.99 -3.50
CA GLU A 74 8.70 2.89 -3.38
C GLU A 74 8.27 4.36 -3.53
N LEU A 75 9.19 5.32 -3.31
CA LEU A 75 8.94 6.77 -3.34
C LEU A 75 9.83 7.50 -4.34
#